data_AF-A0A349NBB5-F1
#
_entry.id   AF-A0A349NBB5-F1
#
_cell.length_a   1.000
_cell.length_b   1.000
_cell.length_c   1.000
_cell.angle_alpha   90.00
_cell.angle_beta   90.00
_cell.angle_gamma   90.00
#
_symmetry.space_group_name_H-M   'P 1'
#
loop_
_entity.id
_entity.type
_entity.pdbx_description
1 polymer ?
#
loop_
_entity_poly.entity_id
_entity_poly.type
_entity_poly.pdbx_seq_one_letter_code
_entity_poly.pdbx_strand_id
1 'polypeptide(L)'
;MSQANAQPAGFNYDESKVPEFELPDPLVSNTGYPVTSASQWQNSRRAEILEHFEDSVYGRRAQLPQNLSFTTTSVEPKALDGTATRKQVTIR
;
A
#
# COMPACT_ATOMS: atom_id res chain seq x y z
N MET A 1 15.67 -20.94 9.11
CA MET A 1 15.73 -20.79 7.65
C MET A 1 14.44 -21.33 7.10
N SER A 2 13.44 -20.48 6.87
CA SER A 2 12.17 -20.90 6.27
C SER A 2 12.37 -21.02 4.77
N GLN A 3 12.20 -22.23 4.24
CA GLN A 3 12.28 -22.49 2.80
C GLN A 3 10.98 -22.01 2.15
N ALA A 4 11.09 -21.10 1.18
CA ALA A 4 9.98 -20.73 0.31
C ALA A 4 9.89 -21.78 -0.81
N ASN A 5 8.81 -22.56 -0.85
CA ASN A 5 8.50 -23.43 -1.98
C ASN A 5 7.96 -22.59 -3.14
N ALA A 6 8.52 -22.76 -4.33
CA ALA A 6 8.03 -22.12 -5.55
C ALA A 6 6.62 -22.62 -5.91
N GLN A 7 5.81 -21.75 -6.50
CA GLN A 7 4.40 -22.04 -6.79
C GLN A 7 4.29 -23.12 -7.90
N PRO A 8 3.46 -24.16 -7.73
CA PRO A 8 3.29 -25.22 -8.73
C PRO A 8 2.79 -24.66 -10.07
N ALA A 9 3.12 -25.34 -11.18
CA ALA A 9 2.69 -24.95 -12.51
C ALA A 9 1.15 -25.00 -12.63
N GLY A 10 0.54 -23.88 -13.02
CA GLY A 10 -0.92 -23.71 -13.10
C GLY A 10 -1.49 -22.87 -11.94
N PHE A 11 -2.81 -22.76 -11.87
CA PHE A 11 -3.51 -22.07 -10.78
C PHE A 11 -4.18 -23.10 -9.87
N ASN A 12 -4.09 -22.92 -8.55
CA ASN A 12 -4.82 -23.74 -7.60
C ASN A 12 -6.21 -23.14 -7.32
N TYR A 13 -7.26 -23.94 -7.53
CA TYR A 13 -8.66 -23.60 -7.22
C TYR A 13 -9.25 -24.51 -6.13
N ASP A 14 -8.46 -25.42 -5.58
CA ASP A 14 -8.87 -26.45 -4.61
C ASP A 14 -8.21 -26.16 -3.25
N GLU A 15 -9.03 -25.87 -2.24
CA GLU A 15 -8.58 -25.53 -0.90
C GLU A 15 -7.72 -26.65 -0.28
N SER A 16 -8.01 -27.91 -0.61
CA SER A 16 -7.25 -29.05 -0.09
C SER A 16 -5.79 -29.10 -0.57
N LYS A 17 -5.45 -28.31 -1.59
CA LYS A 17 -4.10 -28.19 -2.17
C LYS A 17 -3.36 -26.93 -1.75
N VAL A 18 -3.95 -26.10 -0.87
CA VAL A 18 -3.25 -24.94 -0.31
C VAL A 18 -2.12 -25.47 0.59
N PRO A 19 -0.85 -25.11 0.33
CA PRO A 19 0.25 -25.53 1.19
C PRO A 19 0.11 -24.88 2.56
N GLU A 20 0.64 -25.52 3.59
CA GLU A 20 0.81 -24.87 4.89
C GLU A 20 1.81 -23.71 4.77
N PHE A 21 1.48 -22.57 5.38
CA PHE A 21 2.35 -21.41 5.45
C PHE A 21 2.19 -20.69 6.79
N GLU A 22 3.25 -20.02 7.22
CA GLU A 22 3.24 -19.16 8.39
C GLU A 22 3.29 -17.70 7.95
N LEU A 23 2.42 -16.89 8.54
CA LEU A 23 2.41 -15.45 8.29
C LEU A 23 3.34 -14.76 9.29
N PRO A 24 4.17 -13.80 8.84
CA PRO A 24 4.91 -12.93 9.74
C PRO A 24 3.95 -12.18 10.66
N ASP A 25 4.25 -12.13 11.96
CA ASP A 25 3.41 -11.40 12.92
C ASP A 25 3.58 -9.87 12.71
N PRO A 26 2.52 -9.14 12.34
CA PRO A 26 2.61 -7.69 12.19
C PRO A 26 2.92 -6.99 13.52
N LEU A 27 2.58 -7.58 14.66
CA LEU A 27 2.82 -7.04 16.00
C LEU A 27 4.14 -7.51 16.61
N VAL A 28 5.06 -8.06 15.81
CA VAL A 28 6.45 -8.29 16.20
C VAL A 28 7.34 -7.39 15.34
N SER A 29 8.17 -6.56 15.97
CA SER A 29 9.11 -5.67 15.28
C SER A 29 10.19 -6.46 14.54
N ASN A 30 10.92 -5.79 13.65
CA ASN A 30 12.09 -6.38 12.98
C ASN A 30 13.18 -6.84 13.98
N THR A 31 13.19 -6.26 15.18
CA THR A 31 14.09 -6.64 16.28
C THR A 31 13.55 -7.80 17.13
N GLY A 32 12.37 -8.34 16.81
CA GLY A 32 11.77 -9.49 17.50
C GLY A 32 10.96 -9.13 18.76
N TYR A 33 10.80 -7.85 19.07
CA TYR A 33 10.04 -7.42 20.25
C TYR A 33 8.54 -7.27 19.94
N PRO A 34 7.65 -7.61 20.89
CA PRO A 34 6.23 -7.42 20.70
C PRO A 34 5.85 -5.94 20.72
N VAL A 35 4.98 -5.55 19.79
CA VAL A 35 4.34 -4.25 19.68
C VAL A 35 3.02 -4.32 20.45
N THR A 36 2.99 -3.72 21.63
CA THR A 36 1.88 -3.87 22.59
C THR A 36 0.99 -2.64 22.69
N SER A 37 1.31 -1.57 21.96
CA SER A 37 0.56 -0.31 22.01
C SER A 37 0.43 0.36 20.65
N ALA A 38 -0.63 1.14 20.49
CA ALA A 38 -0.85 1.95 19.30
C ALA A 38 0.30 2.95 19.05
N SER A 39 0.90 3.48 20.13
CA SER A 39 2.05 4.39 20.03
C SER A 39 3.28 3.69 19.43
N GLN A 40 3.61 2.48 19.90
CA GLN A 40 4.71 1.69 19.33
C GLN A 40 4.44 1.34 17.86
N TRP A 41 3.19 1.01 17.52
CA TRP A 41 2.81 0.78 16.12
C TRP A 41 3.03 2.01 15.24
N GLN A 42 2.45 3.15 15.63
CA GLN A 42 2.46 4.37 14.82
C GLN A 42 3.87 4.95 14.66
N ASN A 43 4.68 4.90 15.73
CA ASN A 43 5.98 5.56 15.78
C ASN A 43 7.14 4.67 15.32
N SER A 44 6.96 3.36 15.18
CA SER A 44 8.03 2.44 14.80
C SER A 44 7.55 1.36 13.82
N ARG A 45 6.72 0.40 14.27
CA ARG A 45 6.40 -0.80 13.45
C ARG A 45 5.81 -0.46 12.08
N ARG A 46 4.97 0.58 12.00
CA ARG A 46 4.38 1.03 10.74
C ARG A 46 5.45 1.48 9.73
N ALA A 47 6.51 2.15 10.19
CA ALA A 47 7.59 2.61 9.32
C ALA A 47 8.43 1.42 8.83
N GLU A 48 8.72 0.44 9.71
CA GLU A 48 9.42 -0.79 9.33
C GLU A 48 8.68 -1.55 8.22
N ILE A 49 7.37 -1.74 8.38
CA ILE A 49 6.55 -2.43 7.37
C ILE A 49 6.55 -1.65 6.06
N LEU A 50 6.42 -0.32 6.12
CA LEU A 50 6.44 0.51 4.93
C LEU A 50 7.76 0.36 4.16
N GLU A 51 8.90 0.39 4.85
CA GLU A 51 10.22 0.21 4.25
C GLU A 51 10.35 -1.16 3.57
N HIS A 52 9.86 -2.24 4.20
CA HIS A 52 9.85 -3.58 3.58
C HIS A 52 9.05 -3.62 2.28
N PHE A 53 7.88 -2.99 2.25
CA PHE A 53 7.05 -2.91 1.05
C PHE A 53 7.69 -2.03 -0.04
N GLU A 54 8.33 -0.94 0.35
CA GLU A 54 9.09 -0.09 -0.57
C GLU A 54 10.28 -0.82 -1.19
N ASP A 55 11.01 -1.64 -0.42
CA ASP A 55 12.22 -2.30 -0.92
C ASP A 55 11.94 -3.61 -1.67
N SER A 56 10.88 -4.34 -1.32
CA SER A 56 10.66 -5.71 -1.82
C SER A 56 9.46 -5.88 -2.75
N VAL A 57 8.46 -4.98 -2.70
CA VAL A 57 7.18 -5.18 -3.39
C VAL A 57 6.89 -4.09 -4.41
N TYR A 58 6.84 -2.83 -3.97
CA TYR A 58 6.34 -1.73 -4.80
C TYR A 58 7.43 -0.79 -5.32
N GLY A 59 8.62 -0.81 -4.73
CA GLY A 59 9.65 0.19 -4.98
C GLY A 59 9.47 1.45 -4.12
N ARG A 60 10.59 2.17 -3.92
CA ARG A 60 10.58 3.46 -3.20
C ARG A 60 9.87 4.52 -4.02
N ARG A 61 8.96 5.25 -3.37
CA ARG A 61 8.28 6.39 -4.01
C ARG A 61 9.29 7.50 -4.32
N ALA A 62 9.13 8.13 -5.47
CA ALA A 62 9.81 9.39 -5.75
C ALA A 62 9.35 10.47 -4.74
N GLN A 63 10.26 11.38 -4.41
CA GLN A 63 9.90 12.57 -3.65
C GLN A 63 8.91 13.43 -4.44
N LEU A 64 8.02 14.13 -3.73
CA LEU A 64 7.13 15.07 -4.40
C LEU A 64 7.96 16.15 -5.12
N PRO A 65 7.59 16.52 -6.36
CA PRO A 65 8.27 17.60 -7.05
C PRO A 65 8.10 18.92 -6.27
N GLN A 66 9.17 19.70 -6.17
CA GLN A 66 9.16 20.98 -5.45
C GLN A 66 8.14 21.98 -6.03
N ASN A 67 7.83 21.85 -7.32
CA ASN A 67 6.97 22.77 -8.06
C ASN A 67 5.61 22.16 -8.43
N LEU A 68 5.07 21.28 -7.56
CA LEU A 68 3.73 20.72 -7.75
C LEU A 68 2.69 21.85 -7.80
N SER A 69 2.01 22.00 -8.93
CA SER A 69 1.02 23.05 -9.17
C SER A 69 -0.29 22.49 -9.69
N PHE A 70 -1.39 23.13 -9.30
CA PHE A 70 -2.74 22.74 -9.67
C PHE A 70 -3.41 23.89 -10.41
N THR A 71 -3.89 23.63 -11.62
CA THR A 71 -4.61 24.63 -12.42
C THR A 71 -6.01 24.10 -12.73
N THR A 72 -7.04 24.79 -12.24
CA THR A 72 -8.42 24.47 -12.65
C THR A 72 -8.63 24.98 -14.07
N THR A 73 -8.83 24.07 -15.01
CA THR A 73 -8.98 24.39 -16.43
C THR A 73 -10.44 24.52 -16.85
N SER A 74 -11.38 23.94 -16.09
CA SER A 74 -12.81 24.04 -16.35
C SER A 74 -13.60 23.91 -15.05
N VAL A 75 -14.66 24.69 -14.93
CA VAL A 75 -15.72 24.53 -13.92
C VAL A 75 -17.05 24.61 -14.64
N GLU A 76 -17.87 23.57 -14.51
CA GLU A 76 -19.24 23.53 -15.02
C GLU A 76 -20.20 23.28 -13.84
N PRO A 77 -20.85 24.33 -13.31
CA PRO A 77 -21.71 24.23 -12.13
C PRO A 77 -22.94 23.35 -12.30
N LYS A 78 -23.42 23.16 -13.54
CA LYS A 78 -24.64 22.42 -13.87
C LYS A 78 -24.38 21.25 -14.83
N ALA A 79 -23.29 20.54 -14.62
CA ALA A 79 -23.02 19.30 -15.34
C ALA A 79 -24.09 18.24 -15.02
N LEU A 80 -24.23 17.23 -15.89
CA LEU A 80 -25.19 16.14 -15.74
C LEU A 80 -26.60 16.66 -15.48
N ASP A 81 -27.15 17.43 -16.41
CA ASP A 81 -28.50 18.02 -16.32
C ASP A 81 -28.74 18.83 -15.03
N GLY A 82 -27.68 19.47 -14.53
CA GLY A 82 -27.73 20.30 -13.33
C GLY A 82 -27.62 19.55 -12.00
N THR A 83 -27.38 18.23 -12.01
CA THR A 83 -27.27 17.45 -10.77
C THR A 83 -25.88 17.48 -10.16
N ALA A 84 -24.87 18.00 -10.89
CA ALA A 84 -23.49 18.04 -10.41
C ALA A 84 -22.74 19.29 -10.86
N THR A 85 -21.74 19.67 -10.08
CA THR A 85 -20.69 20.58 -10.52
C THR A 85 -19.45 19.78 -10.92
N ARG A 86 -19.01 19.92 -12.19
CA ARG A 86 -17.77 19.32 -12.68
C ARG A 86 -16.61 20.31 -12.57
N LYS A 87 -15.45 19.83 -12.11
CA LYS A 87 -14.18 20.57 -12.20
C LYS A 87 -13.15 19.71 -12.93
N GLN A 88 -12.36 20.33 -13.80
CA GLN A 88 -11.18 19.70 -14.39
C GLN A 88 -9.94 20.43 -13.87
N VAL A 89 -8.97 19.68 -13.34
CA VAL A 89 -7.75 20.22 -12.73
C VAL A 89 -6.56 19.56 -13.39
N THR A 90 -5.69 20.37 -13.98
CA THR A 90 -4.37 19.93 -14.45
C THR A 90 -3.39 19.96 -13.28
N ILE A 91 -2.65 18.87 -13.09
CA ILE A 91 -1.59 18.74 -12.09
C ILE A 91 -0.26 18.74 -12.84
N ARG A 92 0.67 19.63 -12.50
CA ARG A 92 2.02 19.71 -13.07
C ARG A 92 3.06 19.62 -11.97
#